data_AF-A0A9W6P618-F1
#
_entry.id   AF-A0A9W6P618-F1
#
_cell.length_a   1.000
_cell.length_b   1.000
_cell.length_c   1.000
_cell.angle_alpha   90.00
_cell.angle_beta   90.00
_cell.angle_gamma   90.00
#
_symmetry.space_group_name_H-M   'P 1'
#
loop_
_entity.id
_entity.type
_entity.pdbx_description
1 polymer ?
#
loop_
_entity_poly.entity_id
_entity_poly.type
_entity_poly.pdbx_seq_one_letter_code
_entity_poly.pdbx_strand_id
1 'polypeptide(L)' 'MLFILAMVVLFLVLRARRGRAPWMRPHVEPPEAGAQRLLAERFARGDIDSDEFMERASALNWTPGVKPAGRK' A
#
# COMPACT_ATOMS: atom_id res chain seq x y z
N MET A 1 14.42 -36.69 14.22
CA MET A 1 14.78 -35.50 13.42
C MET A 1 13.70 -35.17 12.38
N LEU A 2 13.36 -36.08 11.47
CA LEU A 2 12.36 -35.83 10.41
C LEU A 2 10.96 -35.44 10.94
N PHE A 3 10.49 -36.10 12.01
CA PHE A 3 9.22 -35.78 12.66
C PHE A 3 9.15 -34.37 13.25
N ILE A 4 10.25 -33.90 13.84
CA ILE A 4 10.35 -32.56 14.42
C ILE A 4 10.28 -31.53 13.28
N LEU A 5 11.00 -31.77 12.19
CA LEU A 5 10.97 -30.92 11.01
C LEU A 5 9.56 -30.82 10.41
N ALA A 6 8.86 -31.96 10.29
CA ALA A 6 7.48 -32.00 9.80
C ALA A 6 6.51 -31.21 10.69
N MET A 7 6.66 -31.32 12.02
CA MET A 7 5.87 -30.54 12.97
C MET A 7 6.13 -29.03 12.87
N VAL A 8 7.40 -28.62 12.71
CA VAL A 8 7.77 -27.22 12.54
C VAL A 8 7.18 -26.65 11.25
N VAL A 9 7.31 -27.37 10.13
CA VAL A 9 6.72 -26.95 8.85
C VAL A 9 5.19 -26.84 8.96
N LEU A 10 4.53 -27.84 9.55
CA LEU A 10 3.09 -27.84 9.75
C LEU A 10 2.64 -26.65 10.62
N PHE A 11 3.37 -26.37 11.71
CA PHE A 11 3.11 -25.23 12.59
C PHE A 11 3.24 -23.88 11.87
N LEU A 12 4.29 -23.72 11.05
CA LEU A 12 4.51 -22.51 10.25
C LEU A 12 3.40 -22.32 9.21
N VAL A 13 2.99 -23.39 8.52
CA VAL A 13 1.90 -23.36 7.54
C VAL A 13 0.57 -23.00 8.22
N LEU A 14 0.25 -23.60 9.36
CA LEU A 14 -0.97 -23.28 10.12
C LEU A 14 -0.98 -21.82 10.61
N ARG A 15 0.17 -21.30 11.07
CA ARG A 15 0.32 -19.90 11.47
C ARG A 15 0.18 -18.94 10.28
N ALA A 16 0.77 -19.26 9.14
CA ALA A 16 0.67 -18.46 7.92
C ALA A 16 -0.77 -18.43 7.37
N ARG A 17 -1.48 -19.58 7.44
CA ARG A 17 -2.89 -19.66 7.06
C ARG A 17 -3.82 -18.92 8.03
N ARG A 18 -3.49 -18.90 9.33
CA ARG A 18 -4.27 -18.15 10.33
C ARG A 18 -4.05 -16.63 10.26
N GLY A 19 -2.89 -16.19 9.77
CA GLY A 19 -2.60 -14.78 9.47
C GLY A 19 -3.26 -14.28 8.17
N ARG A 20 -3.66 -15.18 7.26
CA ARG A 20 -4.45 -14.87 6.08
C ARG A 20 -5.93 -15.10 6.38
N ALA A 21 -6.50 -14.24 7.22
CA ALA A 21 -7.93 -14.21 7.44
C ALA A 21 -8.66 -14.02 6.07
N PRO A 22 -9.57 -14.91 5.66
CA PRO A 22 -10.41 -14.74 4.46
C PRO A 22 -11.28 -13.47 4.50
N TRP A 23 -11.40 -12.89 5.70
CA TRP A 23 -12.11 -11.66 6.04
C TRP A 23 -11.26 -10.41 5.84
N MET A 24 -9.97 -10.56 5.54
CA MET A 24 -9.15 -9.47 5.05
C MET A 24 -9.65 -9.18 3.63
N ARG A 25 -10.79 -8.49 3.53
CA ARG A 25 -11.23 -7.83 2.30
C ARG A 25 -9.97 -7.16 1.74
N PRO A 26 -9.66 -7.31 0.44
CA PRO A 26 -8.57 -6.53 -0.14
C PRO A 26 -8.78 -5.11 0.35
N HIS A 27 -7.75 -4.55 0.99
CA HIS A 27 -7.81 -3.16 1.40
C HIS A 27 -8.07 -2.42 0.09
N VAL A 28 -9.33 -2.06 -0.16
CA VAL A 28 -9.70 -1.32 -1.36
C VAL A 28 -9.09 0.02 -1.08
N GLU A 29 -7.86 0.16 -1.56
CA GLU A 29 -7.10 1.37 -1.44
C GLU A 29 -8.02 2.47 -1.99
N PRO A 30 -8.25 3.55 -1.23
CA PRO A 30 -9.19 4.58 -1.67
C PRO A 30 -8.81 4.99 -3.09
N PRO A 31 -9.77 5.17 -4.00
CA PRO A 31 -9.49 5.46 -5.41
C PRO A 31 -8.53 6.66 -5.58
N GLU A 32 -8.57 7.57 -4.62
CA GLU A 32 -7.65 8.71 -4.44
C GLU A 32 -6.18 8.29 -4.33
N ALA A 33 -5.85 7.23 -3.58
CA ALA A 33 -4.48 6.76 -3.42
C ALA A 33 -3.90 6.21 -4.73
N GLY A 34 -4.73 5.59 -5.57
CA GLY A 34 -4.34 5.20 -6.94
C GLY A 34 -4.05 6.42 -7.81
N ALA A 35 -4.91 7.44 -7.75
CA ALA A 35 -4.74 8.68 -8.49
C ALA A 35 -3.48 9.45 -8.07
N GLN A 36 -3.22 9.56 -6.76
CA GLN A 36 -2.01 10.19 -6.21
C GLN A 36 -0.73 9.50 -6.70
N ARG A 37 -0.72 8.16 -6.72
CA ARG A 37 0.43 7.37 -7.18
C ARG A 37 0.73 7.59 -8.65
N LEU A 38 -0.30 7.59 -9.50
CA LEU A 38 -0.14 7.87 -10.93
C LEU A 38 0.37 9.29 -11.17
N LEU A 39 -0.14 10.27 -10.41
CA LEU A 39 0.30 11.66 -10.51
C LEU A 39 1.77 11.81 -10.12
N ALA A 40 2.20 11.19 -9.01
CA ALA A 40 3.59 11.17 -8.59
C ALA A 40 4.52 10.53 -9.62
N GLU A 41 4.09 9.42 -10.22
CA GLU A 41 4.87 8.70 -11.22
C GLU A 41 5.08 9.54 -12.49
N ARG A 42 4.03 10.25 -12.96
CA ARG A 42 4.12 11.14 -14.12
C ARG A 42 5.04 12.32 -13.89
N PHE A 43 4.95 12.95 -12.71
CA PHE A 43 5.85 14.04 -12.34
C PHE A 43 7.31 13.55 -12.27
N ALA A 44 7.55 12.37 -11.67
CA ALA A 44 8.89 11.79 -11.59
C ALA A 44 9.46 11.40 -12.96
N ARG A 45 8.61 11.01 -13.91
CA ARG A 45 9.00 10.75 -15.31
C ARG A 45 9.26 12.02 -16.11
N GLY A 46 8.73 13.17 -15.66
CA GLY A 46 8.74 14.43 -16.40
C GLY A 46 7.63 14.51 -17.46
N ASP A 47 6.59 13.68 -17.35
CA ASP A 47 5.42 13.71 -18.25
C ASP A 47 4.52 14.93 -17.98
N ILE A 48 4.64 15.54 -16.78
CA ILE A 48 3.92 16.74 -16.34
C ILE A 48 4.89 17.67 -15.60
N ASP A 49 4.63 18.97 -15.65
CA ASP A 49 5.42 19.97 -14.93
C ASP A 49 4.97 20.13 -13.47
N SER A 50 5.65 21.01 -12.73
CA SER A 50 5.32 21.31 -11.34
C SER A 50 3.98 21.99 -11.16
N ASP A 51 3.58 22.84 -12.09
CA ASP A 51 2.37 23.66 -11.96
C ASP A 51 1.13 22.77 -12.17
N GLU A 52 1.16 21.93 -13.19
CA GLU A 52 0.15 20.90 -13.44
C GLU A 52 0.09 19.87 -12.32
N PHE A 53 1.25 19.43 -11.79
CA PHE A 53 1.29 18.53 -10.64
C PHE A 53 0.59 19.13 -9.43
N MET A 54 0.86 20.40 -9.11
CA MET A 54 0.26 21.09 -7.97
C MET A 54 -1.24 21.34 -8.16
N GLU A 55 -1.67 21.71 -9.37
CA GLU A 55 -3.10 21.86 -9.69
C GLU A 55 -3.84 20.55 -9.47
N ARG A 56 -3.34 19.44 -10.03
CA ARG A 56 -3.96 18.12 -9.91
C ARG A 56 -3.89 17.57 -8.48
N ALA A 57 -2.81 17.85 -7.75
CA ALA A 57 -2.70 17.48 -6.34
C ALA A 57 -3.75 18.21 -5.49
N SER A 58 -4.01 19.49 -5.76
CA SER A 58 -5.04 20.27 -5.08
C SER A 58 -6.45 19.75 -5.36
N ALA A 59 -6.75 19.37 -6.61
CA ALA A 59 -8.03 18.76 -6.99
C ALA A 59 -8.28 17.42 -6.28
N LEU A 60 -7.20 16.71 -5.94
CA LEU A 60 -7.22 15.46 -5.16
C LEU A 60 -7.18 15.69 -3.64
N ASN A 61 -7.23 16.94 -3.15
CA ASN A 61 -7.01 17.32 -1.74
C ASN A 61 -5.73 16.71 -1.16
N TRP A 62 -4.72 16.49 -2.00
CA TRP A 62 -3.49 15.85 -1.62
C TRP A 62 -2.40 16.90 -1.40
N THR A 63 -1.73 16.82 -0.25
CA THR A 63 -0.54 17.64 0.03
C THR A 63 0.71 16.74 -0.04
N PRO A 64 1.47 16.81 -1.14
CA PRO A 64 2.69 16.02 -1.31
C PRO A 64 3.69 16.32 -0.19
N GLY A 65 4.36 15.29 0.33
CA GLY A 65 5.37 15.44 1.38
C GLY A 65 4.83 15.51 2.82
N VAL A 66 3.52 15.66 3.01
CA VAL A 66 2.89 15.55 4.34
C VAL A 66 2.67 14.06 4.63
N LYS A 67 3.46 13.50 5.55
CA LYS A 67 3.17 12.14 6.06
C LYS A 67 1.81 12.21 6.76
N PRO A 68 0.84 11.31 6.45
CA PRO A 68 -0.39 11.25 7.22
C PRO A 68 0.01 11.07 8.68
N ALA A 69 -0.46 11.97 9.55
CA ALA A 69 -0.07 12.02 10.95
C ALA A 69 -0.22 10.60 11.53
N GLY A 70 0.90 9.95 11.78
CA GLY A 70 0.94 8.60 12.32
C GLY A 70 0.20 8.64 13.65
N ARG A 71 -0.99 8.03 13.68
CA ARG A 71 -1.75 7.83 14.90
C ARG A 71 -0.90 6.93 15.80
N LYS A 72 -0.21 7.53 16.77
CA LYS A 72 0.47 6.83 17.87
C LYS A 72 -0.57 6.13 18.75
#